data_AF-A0A955U4Y7-F1
#
_entry.id   AF-A0A955U4Y7-F1
#
_cell.length_a   1.000
_cell.length_b   1.000
_cell.length_c   1.000
_cell.angle_alpha   90.00
_cell.angle_beta   90.00
_cell.angle_gamma   90.00
#
_symmetry.space_group_name_H-M   'P 1'
#
loop_
_entity.id
_entity.type
_entity.pdbx_description
1 polymer ?
#
loop_
_entity_poly.entity_id
_entity_poly.type
_entity_poly.pdbx_seq_one_letter_code
_entity_poly.pdbx_strand_id
1 'polypeptide(L)'
;MTRFVLLWLSMAACGGNGKKETEPPMPPVPAPATEPAPVPAPAPVQTPADLYAQCKDRTELPQADGECQTDADCATAGCGGEVCTTVAAKPEVMTTCEEKLCFKVVDACGCHEGKCTWTLLDKVPESQIPTSPNNALPLTAPKPAEP
;
A
#
# COMPACT_ATOMS: atom_id res chain seq x y z
N MET A 1 22.16 -35.19 -25.24
CA MET A 1 22.13 -35.94 -23.96
C MET A 1 21.09 -35.27 -23.08
N THR A 2 20.13 -36.07 -22.64
CA THR A 2 18.78 -35.67 -22.20
C THR A 2 18.64 -35.90 -20.70
N ARG A 3 18.21 -34.91 -19.93
CA ARG A 3 17.67 -35.04 -18.55
C ARG A 3 16.70 -33.86 -18.37
N PHE A 4 15.37 -33.96 -18.50
CA PHE A 4 14.40 -34.80 -17.78
C PHE A 4 14.71 -34.88 -16.28
N VAL A 5 14.24 -33.89 -15.52
CA VAL A 5 14.00 -34.02 -14.09
C VAL A 5 12.54 -33.67 -13.83
N LEU A 6 11.88 -34.66 -13.25
CA LEU A 6 10.45 -34.79 -13.04
C LEU A 6 9.85 -33.70 -12.15
N LEU A 7 8.66 -33.26 -12.57
CA LEU A 7 7.61 -32.74 -11.69
C LEU A 7 7.43 -33.66 -10.48
N TRP A 8 7.42 -33.07 -9.29
CA TRP A 8 6.75 -33.65 -8.12
C TRP A 8 5.61 -32.73 -7.69
N LEU A 9 4.40 -33.19 -8.02
CA LEU A 9 3.12 -32.77 -7.44
C LEU A 9 3.11 -33.11 -5.95
N SER A 10 2.81 -32.11 -5.11
CA SER A 10 2.32 -32.35 -3.74
C SER A 10 1.01 -31.59 -3.57
N MET A 11 -0.10 -32.30 -3.82
CA MET A 11 -1.44 -31.87 -3.44
C MET A 11 -1.61 -32.07 -1.93
N ALA A 12 -1.72 -30.98 -1.18
CA ALA A 12 -2.19 -31.02 0.20
C ALA A 12 -3.71 -30.78 0.22
N ALA A 13 -4.46 -31.86 0.41
CA ALA A 13 -5.90 -31.84 0.63
C ALA A 13 -6.21 -31.31 2.04
N CYS A 14 -7.05 -30.27 2.15
CA CYS A 14 -7.66 -29.86 3.41
C CYS A 14 -9.06 -30.48 3.51
N GLY A 15 -9.15 -31.60 4.21
CA GLY A 15 -10.40 -32.18 4.71
C GLY A 15 -10.59 -31.81 6.18
N GLY A 16 -11.74 -31.23 6.52
CA GLY A 16 -12.08 -30.87 7.90
C GLY A 16 -13.57 -30.58 8.04
N ASN A 17 -14.37 -31.65 8.13
CA ASN A 17 -15.82 -31.62 8.29
C ASN A 17 -16.15 -31.68 9.80
N GLY A 18 -16.33 -30.51 10.44
CA GLY A 18 -16.66 -30.40 11.87
C GLY A 18 -18.16 -30.29 12.10
N LYS A 19 -18.74 -31.32 12.74
CA LYS A 19 -20.12 -31.34 13.23
C LYS A 19 -20.35 -30.22 14.26
N LYS A 20 -21.39 -29.42 14.09
CA LYS A 20 -21.89 -28.49 15.11
C LYS A 20 -22.77 -29.25 16.10
N GLU A 21 -22.33 -29.34 17.34
CA GLU A 21 -23.14 -29.77 18.47
C GLU A 21 -23.98 -28.56 18.94
N THR A 22 -25.29 -28.74 19.00
CA THR A 22 -26.24 -27.69 19.40
C THR A 22 -26.36 -27.67 20.91
N GLU A 23 -25.75 -26.66 21.53
CA GLU A 23 -25.85 -26.38 22.96
C GLU A 23 -27.25 -25.81 23.30
N PRO A 24 -27.88 -26.22 24.41
CA PRO A 24 -29.18 -25.71 24.83
C PRO A 24 -29.13 -24.21 25.21
N PRO A 25 -30.20 -23.44 24.95
CA PRO A 25 -30.22 -22.00 25.18
C PRO A 25 -30.18 -21.68 26.68
N MET A 26 -29.08 -21.06 27.10
CA MET A 26 -28.98 -20.43 28.42
C MET A 26 -29.82 -19.14 28.47
N PRO A 27 -30.37 -18.78 29.65
CA PRO A 27 -31.11 -17.52 29.83
C PRO A 27 -30.22 -16.30 29.56
N PRO A 28 -30.77 -15.19 29.05
CA PRO A 28 -30.00 -13.99 28.73
C PRO A 28 -29.41 -13.39 30.01
N VAL A 29 -28.08 -13.46 30.14
CA VAL A 29 -27.34 -12.69 31.14
C VAL A 29 -27.44 -11.22 30.75
N PRO A 30 -27.82 -10.30 31.67
CA PRO A 30 -27.82 -8.87 31.38
C PRO A 30 -26.41 -8.43 30.98
N ALA A 31 -26.30 -7.83 29.80
CA ALA A 31 -25.04 -7.36 29.26
C ALA A 31 -24.42 -6.34 30.23
N PRO A 32 -23.17 -6.52 30.67
CA PRO A 32 -22.48 -5.48 31.42
C PRO A 32 -22.40 -4.21 30.56
N ALA A 33 -22.73 -3.07 31.16
CA ALA A 33 -22.62 -1.77 30.52
C ALA A 33 -21.19 -1.63 29.96
N THR A 34 -21.09 -1.61 28.63
CA THR A 34 -19.81 -1.53 27.94
C THR A 34 -19.21 -0.16 28.24
N GLU A 35 -18.11 -0.14 28.97
CA GLU A 35 -17.31 1.06 29.18
C GLU A 35 -16.97 1.64 27.79
N PRO A 36 -17.10 2.97 27.57
CA PRO A 36 -16.75 3.58 26.30
C PRO A 36 -15.32 3.19 25.94
N ALA A 37 -15.12 2.56 24.77
CA ALA A 37 -13.79 2.20 24.32
C ALA A 37 -12.90 3.45 24.34
N PRO A 38 -11.65 3.35 24.84
CA PRO A 38 -10.73 4.48 24.82
C PRO A 38 -10.59 4.98 23.39
N VAL A 39 -10.72 6.30 23.23
CA VAL A 39 -10.54 6.94 21.94
C VAL A 39 -9.14 6.56 21.43
N PRO A 40 -9.01 5.97 20.23
CA PRO A 40 -7.72 5.57 19.71
C PRO A 40 -6.81 6.79 19.64
N ALA A 41 -5.58 6.62 20.14
CA ALA A 41 -4.55 7.64 20.04
C ALA A 41 -4.38 8.07 18.57
N PRO A 42 -4.05 9.35 18.31
CA PRO A 42 -3.80 9.80 16.95
C PRO A 42 -2.72 8.93 16.31
N ALA A 43 -3.02 8.43 15.10
CA ALA A 43 -2.07 7.64 14.34
C ALA A 43 -0.79 8.46 14.08
N PRO A 44 0.39 7.82 14.09
CA PRO A 44 1.64 8.51 13.76
C PRO A 44 1.55 9.11 12.36
N VAL A 45 1.98 10.36 12.22
CA VAL A 45 2.07 11.05 10.93
C VAL A 45 3.14 10.33 10.10
N GLN A 46 2.73 9.67 9.01
CA GLN A 46 3.65 8.96 8.13
C GLN A 46 4.54 9.96 7.38
N THR A 47 5.86 9.75 7.39
CA THR A 47 6.79 10.58 6.62
C THR A 47 6.84 10.13 5.15
N PRO A 48 7.31 10.97 4.21
CA PRO A 48 7.58 10.57 2.84
C PRO A 48 8.47 9.32 2.74
N ALA A 49 9.50 9.23 3.59
CA ALA A 49 10.39 8.07 3.64
C ALA A 49 9.65 6.79 4.05
N ASP A 50 8.78 6.86 5.07
CA ASP A 50 7.98 5.70 5.51
C ASP A 50 7.00 5.23 4.44
N LEU A 51 6.39 6.17 3.72
CA LEU A 51 5.48 5.87 2.63
C LEU A 51 6.22 5.22 1.46
N TYR A 52 7.35 5.79 1.05
CA TYR A 52 8.18 5.24 -0.01
C TYR A 52 8.69 3.84 0.32
N ALA A 53 9.10 3.58 1.57
CA ALA A 53 9.57 2.25 2.01
C ALA A 53 8.53 1.14 1.78
N GLN A 54 7.22 1.44 1.81
CA GLN A 54 6.15 0.47 1.55
C GLN A 54 6.09 0.00 0.09
N CYS A 55 6.70 0.75 -0.84
CA CYS A 55 6.62 0.51 -2.27
C CYS A 55 7.98 0.43 -2.95
N LYS A 56 9.07 0.51 -2.19
CA LYS A 56 10.44 0.57 -2.70
C LYS A 56 10.73 -0.53 -3.73
N ASP A 57 10.38 -1.78 -3.42
CA ASP A 57 10.63 -2.90 -4.34
C ASP A 57 9.91 -2.73 -5.67
N ARG A 58 8.75 -2.07 -5.71
CA ARG A 58 8.02 -1.81 -6.96
C ARG A 58 8.56 -0.59 -7.70
N THR A 59 9.00 0.45 -6.98
CA THR A 59 9.47 1.71 -7.59
C THR A 59 10.91 1.62 -8.09
N GLU A 60 11.69 0.70 -7.52
CA GLU A 60 13.12 0.53 -7.80
C GLU A 60 13.43 -0.74 -8.61
N LEU A 61 12.50 -1.69 -8.77
CA LEU A 61 12.78 -2.92 -9.55
C LEU A 61 12.04 -2.92 -10.90
N PRO A 62 12.60 -3.59 -11.92
CA PRO A 62 13.94 -4.22 -11.93
C PRO A 62 15.07 -3.19 -11.97
N GLN A 63 16.07 -3.38 -11.10
CA GLN A 63 17.35 -2.66 -11.09
C GLN A 63 18.44 -3.65 -11.46
N ALA A 64 19.37 -3.29 -12.34
CA ALA A 64 20.70 -3.91 -12.35
C ALA A 64 21.74 -2.96 -11.74
N ASP A 65 22.77 -3.55 -11.14
CA ASP A 65 23.82 -2.78 -10.48
C ASP A 65 24.66 -1.99 -11.51
N GLY A 66 24.93 -0.70 -11.24
CA GLY A 66 25.85 0.12 -12.06
C GLY A 66 25.26 0.59 -13.41
N GLU A 67 23.95 0.74 -13.47
CA GLU A 67 23.16 0.94 -14.69
C GLU A 67 23.13 2.37 -15.26
N CYS A 68 23.63 3.37 -14.53
CA CYS A 68 23.63 4.75 -14.98
C CYS A 68 24.96 5.46 -14.68
N GLN A 69 25.28 6.47 -15.49
CA GLN A 69 26.39 7.40 -15.24
C GLN A 69 25.88 8.82 -14.98
N THR A 70 24.73 9.17 -15.54
CA THR A 70 24.12 10.49 -15.46
C THR A 70 22.61 10.38 -15.31
N ASP A 71 21.96 11.44 -14.86
CA ASP A 71 20.48 11.48 -14.75
C ASP A 71 19.79 11.25 -16.11
N ALA A 72 20.47 11.56 -17.22
CA ALA A 72 19.95 11.32 -18.57
C ALA A 72 19.87 9.84 -18.95
N ASP A 73 20.59 8.97 -18.23
CA ASP A 73 20.50 7.51 -18.40
C ASP A 73 19.27 6.92 -17.70
N CYS A 74 18.62 7.71 -16.83
CA CYS A 74 17.45 7.32 -16.06
C CYS A 74 16.15 7.84 -16.70
N ALA A 75 15.08 7.09 -16.52
CA ALA A 75 13.76 7.43 -17.02
C ALA A 75 12.66 6.87 -16.10
N THR A 76 11.54 7.58 -16.09
CA THR A 76 10.31 7.11 -15.46
C THR A 76 9.59 6.13 -16.38
N ALA A 77 9.10 5.04 -15.78
CA ALA A 77 8.40 3.95 -16.43
C ALA A 77 7.24 3.42 -15.55
N GLY A 78 6.49 2.45 -16.06
CA GLY A 78 5.27 1.96 -15.41
C GLY A 78 4.02 2.78 -15.78
N CYS A 79 2.85 2.29 -15.35
CA CYS A 79 1.58 2.85 -15.77
C CYS A 79 1.34 4.31 -15.30
N GLY A 80 1.86 4.67 -14.13
CA GLY A 80 1.77 6.01 -13.54
C GLY A 80 3.11 6.75 -13.51
N GLY A 81 4.15 6.22 -14.16
CA GLY A 81 5.51 6.74 -14.02
C GLY A 81 6.12 6.48 -12.64
N GLU A 82 5.69 5.41 -11.96
CA GLU A 82 6.09 5.10 -10.59
C GLU A 82 7.44 4.38 -10.47
N VAL A 83 7.98 3.88 -11.58
CA VAL A 83 9.26 3.14 -11.59
C VAL A 83 10.36 4.06 -12.09
N CYS A 84 11.44 4.20 -11.32
CA CYS A 84 12.68 4.83 -11.76
C CYS A 84 13.62 3.74 -12.26
N THR A 85 13.93 3.77 -13.55
CA THR A 85 14.74 2.74 -14.21
C THR A 85 15.64 3.39 -15.27
N THR A 86 16.41 2.60 -16.01
CA THR A 86 17.18 3.12 -17.13
C THR A 86 16.31 3.41 -18.35
N VAL A 87 16.77 4.31 -19.21
CA VAL A 87 16.17 4.55 -20.54
C VAL A 87 16.10 3.25 -21.34
N ALA A 88 17.08 2.36 -21.20
CA ALA A 88 17.14 1.08 -21.90
C ALA A 88 16.09 0.06 -21.40
N ALA A 89 15.84 -0.01 -20.09
CA ALA A 89 14.89 -0.94 -19.50
C ALA A 89 13.43 -0.45 -19.52
N LYS A 90 13.20 0.87 -19.64
CA LYS A 90 11.88 1.50 -19.73
C LYS A 90 10.83 0.75 -20.60
N PRO A 91 11.11 0.30 -21.84
CA PRO A 91 10.11 -0.37 -22.68
C PRO A 91 9.67 -1.74 -22.15
N GLU A 92 10.44 -2.36 -21.26
CA GLU A 92 10.17 -3.68 -20.68
C GLU A 92 9.40 -3.59 -19.35
N VAL A 93 9.40 -2.41 -18.72
CA VAL A 93 8.71 -2.18 -17.44
C VAL A 93 7.21 -2.06 -17.66
N MET A 94 6.48 -3.10 -17.23
CA MET A 94 5.03 -3.14 -17.21
C MET A 94 4.54 -3.35 -15.78
N THR A 95 3.82 -2.38 -15.23
CA THR A 95 3.26 -2.41 -13.88
C THR A 95 1.74 -2.35 -13.90
N THR A 96 1.10 -2.71 -12.78
CA THR A 96 -0.34 -2.49 -12.61
C THR A 96 -0.65 -1.01 -12.37
N CYS A 97 -1.73 -0.51 -12.94
CA CYS A 97 -2.17 0.89 -12.80
C CYS A 97 -2.85 1.20 -11.45
N GLU A 98 -2.28 0.71 -10.34
CA GLU A 98 -2.78 0.99 -8.99
C GLU A 98 -2.31 2.36 -8.50
N GLU A 99 -3.22 3.18 -7.99
CA GLU A 99 -2.85 4.40 -7.28
C GLU A 99 -2.51 4.08 -5.82
N LYS A 100 -1.26 4.35 -5.41
CA LYS A 100 -0.83 4.24 -4.01
C LYS A 100 -0.19 5.55 -3.56
N LEU A 101 -0.39 5.89 -2.29
CA LEU A 101 0.15 7.12 -1.69
C LEU A 101 1.68 7.17 -1.73
N CYS A 102 2.35 6.02 -1.63
CA CYS A 102 3.80 5.88 -1.76
C CYS A 102 4.36 6.32 -3.12
N PHE A 103 3.55 6.37 -4.18
CA PHE A 103 3.96 6.89 -5.50
C PHE A 103 3.79 8.42 -5.59
N LYS A 104 3.12 9.05 -4.62
CA LYS A 104 2.88 10.49 -4.59
C LYS A 104 3.95 11.25 -3.78
N VAL A 105 4.91 10.52 -3.21
CA VAL A 105 6.01 11.09 -2.40
C VAL A 105 7.36 11.04 -3.12
N VAL A 106 7.41 10.52 -4.35
CA VAL A 106 8.59 10.60 -5.22
C VAL A 106 8.57 11.91 -5.99
N ASP A 107 9.74 12.49 -6.22
CA ASP A 107 9.93 13.79 -6.87
C ASP A 107 10.63 13.64 -8.24
N ALA A 108 11.92 13.32 -8.21
CA ALA A 108 12.76 13.20 -9.40
C ALA A 108 13.43 11.82 -9.48
N CYS A 109 13.45 11.23 -10.68
CA CYS A 109 14.21 10.02 -10.97
C CYS A 109 15.59 10.44 -11.51
N GLY A 110 16.67 9.98 -10.87
CA GLY A 110 18.03 10.38 -11.19
C GLY A 110 19.05 9.29 -10.90
N CYS A 111 20.30 9.52 -11.33
CA CYS A 111 21.39 8.58 -11.15
C CYS A 111 22.13 8.87 -9.83
N HIS A 112 21.96 7.99 -8.85
CA HIS A 112 22.65 8.09 -7.56
C HIS A 112 23.44 6.80 -7.33
N GLU A 113 24.75 6.95 -7.07
CA GLU A 113 25.66 5.83 -6.81
C GLU A 113 25.66 4.75 -7.91
N GLY A 114 25.47 5.17 -9.17
CA GLY A 114 25.41 4.27 -10.33
C GLY A 114 24.09 3.50 -10.46
N LYS A 115 23.03 3.93 -9.76
CA LYS A 115 21.68 3.35 -9.88
C LYS A 115 20.64 4.43 -10.14
N CYS A 116 19.67 4.13 -11.00
CA CYS A 116 18.51 4.97 -11.15
C CYS A 116 17.61 4.80 -9.91
N THR A 117 17.42 5.87 -9.15
CA THR A 117 16.62 5.87 -7.92
C THR A 117 15.84 7.17 -7.76
N TRP A 118 14.78 7.12 -6.96
CA TRP A 118 13.94 8.28 -6.67
C TRP A 118 14.53 9.19 -5.59
N THR A 119 14.49 10.50 -5.84
CA THR A 119 14.50 11.52 -4.80
C THR A 119 13.09 11.69 -4.25
N LEU A 120 12.95 11.88 -2.94
CA LEU A 120 11.66 12.02 -2.26
C LEU A 120 11.31 13.49 -2.01
N LEU A 121 10.00 13.78 -1.98
CA LEU A 121 9.48 15.08 -1.56
C LEU A 121 9.76 15.33 -0.06
N ASP A 122 9.96 16.60 0.30
CA ASP A 122 10.15 17.03 1.70
C ASP A 122 8.91 16.79 2.58
N LYS A 123 7.71 16.77 1.96
CA LYS A 123 6.43 16.60 2.65
C LYS A 123 5.43 15.85 1.79
N VAL A 124 4.52 15.13 2.46
CA VAL A 124 3.37 14.51 1.79
C VAL A 124 2.43 15.61 1.30
N PRO A 125 1.99 15.60 0.03
CA PRO A 125 1.06 16.62 -0.47
C PRO A 125 -0.26 16.55 0.31
N GLU A 126 -0.69 17.67 0.91
CA GLU A 126 -1.92 17.73 1.72
C GLU A 126 -3.18 17.31 0.93
N SER A 127 -3.18 17.51 -0.39
CA SER A 127 -4.24 17.08 -1.30
C SER A 127 -4.35 15.57 -1.47
N GLN A 128 -3.30 14.82 -1.12
CA GLN A 128 -3.22 13.36 -1.25
C GLN A 128 -3.45 12.65 0.10
N ILE A 129 -3.41 13.40 1.21
CA ILE A 129 -3.79 12.86 2.50
C ILE A 129 -5.29 12.61 2.43
N PRO A 130 -5.78 11.36 2.59
CA PRO A 130 -7.21 11.11 2.66
C PRO A 130 -7.74 11.93 3.83
N THR A 131 -8.41 13.04 3.52
CA THR A 131 -9.17 13.81 4.48
C THR A 131 -10.27 12.88 4.92
N SER A 132 -10.10 12.21 6.05
CA SER A 132 -11.11 11.34 6.62
C SER A 132 -12.43 12.11 6.67
N PRO A 133 -13.46 11.72 5.89
CA PRO A 133 -14.70 12.49 5.86
C PRO A 133 -15.57 12.26 7.10
N ASN A 134 -15.15 11.41 8.06
CA ASN A 134 -16.00 10.97 9.16
C ASN A 134 -15.27 10.87 10.50
N ASN A 135 -15.02 12.02 11.13
CA ASN A 135 -15.21 12.16 12.58
C ASN A 135 -15.61 13.58 13.01
N ALA A 136 -16.40 14.26 12.17
CA ALA A 136 -17.30 15.33 12.59
C ALA A 136 -18.38 15.50 11.52
N LEU A 137 -19.42 14.65 11.56
CA LEU A 137 -20.71 15.10 11.06
C LEU A 137 -21.08 16.34 11.89
N PRO A 138 -21.25 17.54 11.30
CA PRO A 138 -21.97 18.57 12.01
C PRO A 138 -23.39 18.02 12.21
N LEU A 139 -23.78 17.85 13.48
CA LEU A 139 -25.18 17.76 13.86
C LEU A 139 -25.84 19.03 13.31
N THR A 140 -26.36 18.98 12.08
CA THR A 140 -27.34 19.95 11.62
C THR A 140 -28.50 19.86 12.60
N ALA A 141 -28.54 20.83 13.50
CA ALA A 141 -29.66 21.04 14.39
C ALA A 141 -30.94 21.09 13.54
N PRO A 142 -32.03 20.41 13.94
CA PRO A 142 -33.29 20.54 13.25
C PRO A 142 -33.70 22.02 13.27
N LYS A 143 -33.91 22.58 12.08
CA LYS A 143 -34.47 23.91 11.89
C LYS A 143 -35.76 24.01 12.73
N PRO A 144 -35.91 24.97 13.66
CA PRO A 144 -37.15 25.13 14.38
C PRO A 144 -38.27 25.47 13.39
N ALA A 145 -39.39 24.78 13.53
CA ALA A 145 -40.62 25.11 12.81
C ALA A 145 -41.08 26.50 13.27
N GLU A 146 -41.26 27.43 12.33
CA GLU A 146 -41.90 28.72 12.59
C GLU A 146 -43.41 28.52 12.81
N PRO A 147 -44.04 29.30 13.71
CA PRO A 147 -45.46 29.24 14.03
C PRO A 147 -46.37 29.81 12.93
#